data_AF-A0A7R9K2E9-F1
#
_entry.id   AF-A0A7R9K2E9-F1
#
_cell.length_a   1.000
_cell.length_b   1.000
_cell.length_c   1.000
_cell.angle_alpha   90.00
_cell.angle_beta   90.00
_cell.angle_gamma   90.00
#
_symmetry.space_group_name_H-M   'P 1'
#
loop_
_entity.id
_entity.type
_entity.pdbx_description
1 polymer ?
#
loop_
_entity_poly.entity_id
_entity_poly.type
_entity_poly.pdbx_seq_one_letter_code
_entity_poly.pdbx_strand_id
1 'polypeptide(L)'
;MKLKGYAVRNYPLYHILTLLSLEAHHLTRSLLFQTEQQMDCALDLMRRLPPQQIEKNLSDLIDLVPALCEDLLSSVDQPLKIARDKEMGKEYLLCDYNRDGDSYRSPWSNTYDPPLEDGSMPSERLRRLEIDANLAFDQYREMYFEGGVSSVYLWDLDHGFAGVILIKKAGDGSKKIKGCWDSIHVVEVQEKTSGRSAHYKLTSTAMLWLQTNKVGSGTMNLGGSLTRQTESDASVSDASPHIANIGRLVEDMENMIRNTLNEIYFGKTKDIVNGLRSVQPLSDQRQQAALRQDLAAALQRRQAKGDSN
;
A
#
# COMPACT_ATOMS: atom_id res chain seq x y z
N MET A 1 -28.76 0.26 78.02
CA MET A 1 -27.36 0.21 77.56
C MET A 1 -27.37 0.35 76.03
N LYS A 2 -26.68 1.36 75.48
CA LYS A 2 -26.89 1.91 74.13
C LYS A 2 -26.51 0.92 73.00
N LEU A 3 -27.45 0.62 72.09
CA LEU A 3 -27.14 0.09 70.75
C LEU A 3 -26.92 1.27 69.80
N LYS A 4 -25.68 1.47 69.32
CA LYS A 4 -25.34 2.43 68.28
C LYS A 4 -25.86 1.91 66.93
N GLY A 5 -26.85 2.60 66.35
CA GLY A 5 -27.29 2.36 64.97
C GLY A 5 -26.23 2.81 63.97
N TYR A 6 -25.85 1.93 63.05
CA TYR A 6 -25.07 2.26 61.86
C TYR A 6 -25.97 3.03 60.88
N ALA A 7 -25.65 4.31 60.63
CA ALA A 7 -26.29 5.10 59.59
C ALA A 7 -25.71 4.71 58.23
N VAL A 8 -26.49 4.02 57.41
CA VAL A 8 -26.20 3.80 55.99
C VAL A 8 -26.32 5.15 55.28
N ARG A 9 -25.20 5.71 54.82
CA ARG A 9 -25.20 6.93 53.99
C ARG A 9 -25.76 6.57 52.61
N ASN A 10 -26.99 6.98 52.34
CA ASN A 10 -27.56 6.97 50.99
C ASN A 10 -26.82 8.01 50.13
N TYR A 11 -25.89 7.55 49.31
CA TYR A 11 -25.38 8.35 48.19
C TYR A 11 -26.45 8.39 47.09
N PRO A 12 -26.78 9.56 46.52
CA PRO A 12 -27.79 9.66 45.48
C PRO A 12 -27.32 8.90 44.23
N LEU A 13 -28.15 7.95 43.76
CA LEU A 13 -27.89 7.08 42.59
C LEU A 13 -27.39 7.83 41.35
N TYR A 14 -27.84 9.08 41.15
CA TYR A 14 -27.39 9.94 40.06
C TYR A 14 -25.89 10.24 40.10
N HIS A 15 -25.31 10.45 41.27
CA HIS A 15 -23.89 10.79 41.38
C HIS A 15 -22.99 9.58 41.11
N ILE A 16 -23.48 8.37 41.42
CA ILE A 16 -22.82 7.10 41.10
C ILE A 16 -22.90 6.83 39.59
N LEU A 17 -24.06 7.07 38.96
CA LEU A 17 -24.23 6.92 37.51
C LEU A 17 -23.33 7.87 36.70
N THR A 18 -23.19 9.12 37.11
CA THR A 18 -22.30 10.08 36.42
C THR A 18 -20.82 9.74 36.61
N LEU A 19 -20.42 9.26 37.79
CA LEU A 19 -19.04 8.81 38.04
C LEU A 19 -18.71 7.54 37.24
N LEU A 20 -19.61 6.57 37.19
CA LEU A 20 -19.47 5.37 36.35
C LEU A 20 -19.40 5.72 34.85
N SER A 21 -20.14 6.73 34.39
CA SER A 21 -20.06 7.23 33.00
C SER A 21 -18.74 7.94 32.71
N LEU A 22 -18.22 8.76 33.63
CA LEU A 22 -16.93 9.44 33.48
C LEU A 22 -15.74 8.47 33.54
N GLU A 23 -15.77 7.50 34.44
CA GLU A 23 -14.79 6.41 34.48
C GLU A 23 -14.88 5.53 33.23
N ALA A 24 -16.08 5.20 32.77
CA ALA A 24 -16.26 4.50 31.49
C ALA A 24 -15.67 5.31 30.34
N HIS A 25 -15.98 6.60 30.21
CA HIS A 25 -15.38 7.45 29.16
C HIS A 25 -13.86 7.55 29.25
N HIS A 26 -13.29 7.64 30.46
CA HIS A 26 -11.85 7.68 30.66
C HIS A 26 -11.20 6.33 30.32
N LEU A 27 -11.81 5.21 30.70
CA LEU A 27 -11.38 3.86 30.36
C LEU A 27 -11.46 3.62 28.85
N THR A 28 -12.57 4.00 28.20
CA THR A 28 -12.72 3.89 26.74
C THR A 28 -11.68 4.74 26.01
N ARG A 29 -11.40 5.96 26.48
CA ARG A 29 -10.37 6.83 25.89
C ARG A 29 -8.96 6.28 26.10
N SER A 30 -8.68 5.69 27.26
CA SER A 30 -7.39 5.04 27.55
C SER A 30 -7.20 3.78 26.70
N LEU A 31 -8.26 2.98 26.52
CA LEU A 31 -8.25 1.80 25.67
C LEU A 31 -8.05 2.18 24.20
N LEU A 32 -8.78 3.18 23.69
CA LEU A 32 -8.61 3.69 22.33
C LEU A 32 -7.17 4.19 22.07
N PHE A 33 -6.60 4.95 23.00
CA PHE A 33 -5.23 5.44 22.89
C PHE A 33 -4.20 4.29 22.89
N GLN A 34 -4.43 3.24 23.69
CA GLN A 34 -3.57 2.07 23.72
C GLN A 34 -3.65 1.27 22.41
N THR A 35 -4.83 1.16 21.82
CA THR A 35 -5.05 0.50 20.52
C THR A 35 -4.38 1.27 19.37
N GLU A 36 -4.48 2.61 19.33
CA GLU A 36 -3.79 3.44 18.34
C GLU A 36 -2.26 3.27 18.41
N GLN A 37 -1.69 3.31 19.63
CA GLN A 37 -0.26 3.10 19.80
C GLN A 37 0.18 1.69 19.38
N GLN A 38 -0.64 0.67 19.66
CA GLN A 38 -0.36 -0.70 19.23
C GLN A 38 -0.39 -0.82 17.70
N MET A 39 -1.34 -0.17 17.02
CA MET A 39 -1.39 -0.11 15.56
C MET A 39 -0.13 0.54 14.99
N ASP A 40 0.28 1.70 15.49
CA ASP A 40 1.49 2.38 15.03
C ASP A 40 2.75 1.49 15.17
N CYS A 41 2.85 0.79 16.29
CA CYS A 41 3.94 -0.14 16.58
C CYS A 41 3.89 -1.39 15.68
N ALA A 42 2.70 -1.91 15.41
CA ALA A 42 2.48 -3.05 14.52
C ALA A 42 2.89 -2.71 13.06
N LEU A 43 2.48 -1.53 12.57
CA LEU A 43 2.90 -1.03 11.26
C LEU A 43 4.40 -0.73 11.20
N ASP A 44 5.00 -0.21 12.28
CA ASP A 44 6.46 -0.02 12.36
C ASP A 44 7.22 -1.34 12.33
N LEU A 45 6.69 -2.38 12.99
CA LEU A 45 7.27 -3.71 12.97
C LEU A 45 7.24 -4.31 11.55
N MET A 46 6.11 -4.20 10.85
CA MET A 46 5.98 -4.68 9.46
C MET A 46 6.91 -3.95 8.48
N ARG A 47 7.27 -2.68 8.77
CA ARG A 47 8.28 -1.92 8.00
C ARG A 47 9.73 -2.36 8.24
N ARG A 48 9.99 -3.14 9.30
CA ARG A 48 11.34 -3.59 9.70
C ARG A 48 11.59 -5.07 9.47
N LEU A 49 10.56 -5.90 9.58
CA LEU A 49 10.67 -7.33 9.38
C LEU A 49 10.99 -7.66 7.91
N PRO A 50 11.67 -8.79 7.64
CA PRO A 50 11.99 -9.18 6.27
C PRO A 50 10.74 -9.30 5.39
N PRO A 51 10.64 -8.55 4.28
CA PRO A 51 9.44 -8.53 3.45
C PRO A 51 9.16 -9.85 2.73
N GLN A 52 10.16 -10.74 2.63
CA GLN A 52 9.98 -12.09 2.07
C GLN A 52 9.10 -12.99 2.95
N GLN A 53 8.86 -12.62 4.20
CA GLN A 53 8.05 -13.37 5.16
C GLN A 53 6.76 -12.62 5.51
N ILE A 54 6.34 -11.64 4.70
CA ILE A 54 5.25 -10.74 5.03
C ILE A 54 3.94 -11.45 5.40
N GLU A 55 3.56 -12.51 4.66
CA GLU A 55 2.35 -13.29 4.99
C GLU A 55 2.44 -13.95 6.37
N LYS A 56 3.59 -14.55 6.67
CA LYS A 56 3.84 -15.18 7.98
C LYS A 56 3.89 -14.12 9.09
N ASN A 57 4.63 -13.04 8.87
CA ASN A 57 4.77 -11.96 9.84
C ASN A 57 3.40 -11.35 10.19
N LEU A 58 2.53 -11.16 9.20
CA LEU A 58 1.18 -10.65 9.41
C LEU A 58 0.33 -11.65 10.20
N SER A 59 0.38 -12.94 9.85
CA SER A 59 -0.30 -14.00 10.61
C SER A 59 0.16 -14.04 12.07
N ASP A 60 1.47 -14.06 12.31
CA ASP A 60 2.06 -14.10 13.65
C ASP A 60 1.70 -12.82 14.45
N LEU A 61 1.55 -11.67 13.78
CA LEU A 61 1.17 -10.40 14.39
C LEU A 61 -0.32 -10.34 14.75
N ILE A 62 -1.19 -10.91 13.90
CA ILE A 62 -2.61 -11.08 14.19
C ILE A 62 -2.80 -12.02 15.39
N ASP A 63 -2.05 -13.13 15.45
CA ASP A 63 -2.09 -14.05 16.60
C ASP A 63 -1.62 -13.37 17.89
N LEU A 64 -0.65 -12.45 17.81
CA LEU A 64 -0.13 -11.70 18.95
C LEU A 64 -1.11 -10.62 19.44
N VAL A 65 -1.79 -9.92 18.52
CA VAL A 65 -2.74 -8.85 18.84
C VAL A 65 -4.03 -9.02 18.03
N PRO A 66 -4.91 -9.99 18.39
CA PRO A 66 -6.10 -10.30 17.59
C PRO A 66 -7.09 -9.15 17.46
N ALA A 67 -7.09 -8.22 18.43
CA ALA A 67 -7.94 -7.04 18.42
C ALA A 67 -7.68 -6.09 17.24
N LEU A 68 -6.49 -6.17 16.61
CA LEU A 68 -6.11 -5.35 15.46
C LEU A 68 -6.30 -6.09 14.12
N CYS A 69 -6.92 -7.26 14.09
CA CYS A 69 -6.97 -8.12 12.90
C CYS A 69 -7.53 -7.38 11.66
N GLU A 70 -8.69 -6.76 11.78
CA GLU A 70 -9.35 -6.05 10.66
C GLU A 70 -8.53 -4.83 10.20
N ASP A 71 -8.03 -4.05 11.15
CA ASP A 71 -7.23 -2.86 10.84
C ASP A 71 -5.87 -3.23 10.21
N LEU A 72 -5.24 -4.33 10.64
CA LEU A 72 -3.99 -4.81 10.07
C LEU A 72 -4.17 -5.36 8.66
N LEU A 73 -5.23 -6.14 8.42
CA LEU A 73 -5.52 -6.66 7.08
C LEU A 73 -5.83 -5.51 6.10
N SER A 74 -6.52 -4.47 6.55
CA SER A 74 -6.83 -3.31 5.70
C SER A 74 -5.66 -2.34 5.50
N SER A 75 -4.67 -2.32 6.40
CA SER A 75 -3.53 -1.38 6.35
C SER A 75 -2.22 -1.98 5.86
N VAL A 76 -2.07 -3.31 5.90
CA VAL A 76 -0.83 -3.99 5.52
C VAL A 76 -1.01 -4.72 4.21
N ASP A 77 -0.48 -4.13 3.15
CA ASP A 77 -0.50 -4.74 1.83
C ASP A 77 0.24 -6.09 1.81
N GLN A 78 -0.36 -7.10 1.18
CA GLN A 78 0.21 -8.44 0.99
C GLN A 78 0.53 -8.73 -0.49
N PRO A 79 1.46 -9.65 -0.79
CA PRO A 79 1.70 -10.11 -2.15
C PRO A 79 0.43 -10.64 -2.78
N LEU A 80 0.13 -10.19 -4.01
CA LEU A 80 -1.13 -10.54 -4.67
C LEU A 80 -1.15 -12.04 -5.02
N LYS A 81 -2.29 -12.66 -4.78
CA LYS A 81 -2.54 -14.06 -5.15
C LYS A 81 -3.38 -14.11 -6.42
N ILE A 82 -3.14 -15.13 -7.23
CA ILE A 82 -3.90 -15.36 -8.47
C ILE A 82 -4.94 -16.45 -8.18
N ALA A 83 -6.19 -16.16 -8.51
CA ALA A 83 -7.26 -17.13 -8.63
C ALA A 83 -7.72 -17.23 -10.09
N ARG A 84 -8.53 -18.25 -10.39
CA ARG A 84 -9.09 -18.48 -11.71
C ARG A 84 -10.60 -18.53 -11.63
N ASP A 85 -11.24 -17.64 -12.38
CA ASP A 85 -12.67 -17.63 -12.57
C ASP A 85 -13.09 -18.91 -13.30
N LYS A 86 -13.92 -19.73 -12.64
CA LYS A 86 -14.37 -21.02 -13.16
C LYS A 86 -15.39 -20.88 -14.30
N GLU A 87 -16.13 -19.78 -14.35
CA GLU A 87 -17.16 -19.51 -15.37
C GLU A 87 -16.54 -18.95 -16.64
N MET A 88 -15.64 -17.97 -16.49
CA MET A 88 -15.05 -17.24 -17.61
C MET A 88 -13.67 -17.78 -18.02
N GLY A 89 -13.05 -18.66 -17.21
CA GLY A 89 -11.75 -19.25 -17.47
C GLY A 89 -10.57 -18.28 -17.37
N LYS A 90 -10.79 -17.06 -16.85
CA LYS A 90 -9.81 -15.98 -16.74
C LYS A 90 -9.19 -15.90 -15.35
N GLU A 91 -7.95 -15.47 -15.28
CA GLU A 91 -7.26 -15.24 -14.01
C GLU A 91 -7.65 -13.89 -13.42
N TYR A 92 -7.68 -13.79 -12.09
CA TYR A 92 -7.93 -12.55 -11.36
C TYR A 92 -7.11 -12.50 -10.07
N LEU A 93 -6.95 -11.31 -9.53
CA LEU A 93 -6.10 -11.05 -8.36
C LEU A 93 -6.94 -10.93 -7.09
N LEU A 94 -6.43 -11.52 -6.02
CA LEU A 94 -7.05 -11.52 -4.70
C LEU A 94 -6.41 -10.44 -3.82
N CYS A 95 -7.24 -9.64 -3.17
CA CYS A 95 -6.88 -8.73 -2.08
C CYS A 95 -8.06 -8.60 -1.12
N ASP A 96 -7.90 -7.85 -0.03
CA ASP A 96 -8.98 -7.68 0.94
C ASP A 96 -10.17 -6.88 0.38
N TYR A 97 -9.95 -6.03 -0.64
CA TYR A 97 -11.02 -5.22 -1.25
C TYR A 97 -12.01 -6.01 -2.13
N ASN A 98 -11.67 -7.24 -2.54
CA ASN A 98 -12.61 -8.13 -3.24
C ASN A 98 -12.97 -9.36 -2.42
N ARG A 99 -12.64 -9.36 -1.12
CA ARG A 99 -12.91 -10.42 -0.18
C ARG A 99 -14.19 -10.15 0.60
N ASP A 100 -14.98 -11.18 0.83
CA ASP A 100 -16.08 -11.18 1.80
C ASP A 100 -16.06 -12.52 2.54
N GLY A 101 -15.89 -12.49 3.86
CA GLY A 101 -15.58 -13.69 4.64
C GLY A 101 -14.33 -14.41 4.12
N ASP A 102 -14.49 -15.64 3.64
CA ASP A 102 -13.43 -16.45 3.04
C ASP A 102 -13.54 -16.59 1.51
N SER A 103 -14.43 -15.81 0.90
CA SER A 103 -14.69 -15.84 -0.54
C SER A 103 -14.17 -14.59 -1.23
N TYR A 104 -13.83 -14.73 -2.52
CA TYR A 104 -13.34 -13.62 -3.33
C TYR A 104 -14.19 -13.44 -4.58
N ARG A 105 -14.59 -12.19 -4.86
CA ARG A 105 -15.36 -11.80 -6.04
C ARG A 105 -14.46 -11.73 -7.27
N SER A 106 -14.84 -12.44 -8.32
CA SER A 106 -14.20 -12.30 -9.63
C SER A 106 -14.66 -11.03 -10.35
N PRO A 107 -13.76 -10.26 -10.99
CA PRO A 107 -14.14 -9.08 -11.76
C PRO A 107 -14.80 -9.47 -13.10
N TRP A 108 -14.72 -10.73 -13.52
CA TRP A 108 -15.22 -11.20 -14.81
C TRP A 108 -16.68 -11.68 -14.72
N SER A 109 -16.95 -12.74 -13.95
CA SER A 109 -18.30 -13.27 -13.69
C SER A 109 -19.12 -12.44 -12.71
N ASN A 110 -18.45 -11.61 -11.88
CA ASN A 110 -19.08 -10.93 -10.75
C ASN A 110 -19.63 -11.90 -9.69
N THR A 111 -19.07 -13.11 -9.56
CA THR A 111 -19.46 -14.10 -8.56
C THR A 111 -18.33 -14.33 -7.56
N TYR A 112 -18.71 -14.72 -6.34
CA TYR A 112 -17.78 -15.09 -5.27
C TYR A 112 -17.38 -16.57 -5.38
N ASP A 113 -16.11 -16.88 -5.09
CA ASP A 113 -15.61 -18.25 -4.90
C ASP A 113 -14.90 -18.37 -3.55
N PRO A 114 -15.37 -19.26 -2.64
CA PRO A 114 -16.60 -20.06 -2.70
C PRO A 114 -17.89 -19.23 -2.85
N PRO A 115 -18.99 -19.78 -3.39
CA PRO A 115 -20.24 -19.04 -3.57
C PRO A 115 -20.79 -18.48 -2.26
N LEU A 116 -21.23 -17.21 -2.31
CA LEU A 116 -21.91 -16.52 -1.21
C LEU A 116 -23.24 -15.95 -1.73
N GLU A 117 -24.29 -16.03 -0.90
CA GLU A 117 -25.61 -15.49 -1.24
C GLU A 117 -25.75 -14.00 -0.90
N ASP A 118 -25.03 -13.53 0.11
CA ASP A 118 -25.11 -12.19 0.69
C ASP A 118 -23.80 -11.39 0.60
N GLY A 119 -22.93 -11.76 -0.34
CA GLY A 119 -21.66 -11.06 -0.57
C GLY A 119 -21.88 -9.61 -1.03
N SER A 120 -20.95 -8.73 -0.64
CA SER A 120 -20.98 -7.30 -0.98
C SER A 120 -20.83 -7.07 -2.49
N MET A 121 -21.83 -6.45 -3.12
CA MET A 121 -21.85 -6.21 -4.57
C MET A 121 -21.85 -4.71 -4.91
N PRO A 122 -21.13 -4.26 -5.96
CA PRO A 122 -21.23 -2.90 -6.44
C PRO A 122 -22.62 -2.62 -7.05
N SER A 123 -23.05 -1.36 -7.00
CA SER A 123 -24.27 -0.91 -7.68
C SER A 123 -24.22 -1.18 -9.19
N GLU A 124 -25.38 -1.32 -9.84
CA GLU A 124 -25.43 -1.65 -11.28
C GLU A 124 -24.66 -0.62 -12.14
N ARG A 125 -24.76 0.67 -11.79
CA ARG A 125 -24.00 1.74 -12.44
C ARG A 125 -22.50 1.54 -12.26
N LEU A 126 -22.07 1.27 -11.03
CA LEU A 126 -20.65 1.12 -10.72
C LEU A 126 -20.07 -0.16 -11.31
N ARG A 127 -20.84 -1.25 -11.38
CA ARG A 127 -20.43 -2.50 -12.04
C ARG A 127 -20.14 -2.30 -13.52
N ARG A 128 -20.94 -1.49 -14.23
CA ARG A 128 -20.64 -1.15 -15.64
C ARG A 128 -19.30 -0.42 -15.77
N LEU A 129 -19.05 0.55 -14.88
CA LEU A 129 -17.77 1.25 -14.83
C LEU A 129 -16.61 0.31 -14.48
N GLU A 130 -16.81 -0.64 -13.57
CA GLU A 130 -15.82 -1.65 -13.18
C GLU A 130 -15.43 -2.56 -14.35
N ILE A 131 -16.41 -2.97 -15.18
CA ILE A 131 -16.15 -3.77 -16.40
C ILE A 131 -15.30 -2.96 -17.39
N ASP A 132 -15.65 -1.70 -17.65
CA ASP A 132 -14.90 -0.82 -18.54
C ASP A 132 -13.48 -0.54 -18.00
N ALA A 133 -13.35 -0.38 -16.68
CA ALA A 133 -12.06 -0.17 -16.02
C ALA A 133 -11.17 -1.41 -16.14
N ASN A 134 -11.71 -2.62 -15.94
CA ASN A 134 -10.95 -3.86 -16.16
C ASN A 134 -10.43 -3.96 -17.60
N LEU A 135 -11.24 -3.59 -18.59
CA LEU A 135 -10.85 -3.57 -20.00
C LEU A 135 -9.74 -2.54 -20.30
N ALA A 136 -9.83 -1.36 -19.70
CA ALA A 136 -8.82 -0.31 -19.86
C ALA A 136 -7.49 -0.70 -19.20
N PHE A 137 -7.53 -1.21 -17.97
CA PHE A 137 -6.33 -1.57 -17.22
C PHE A 137 -5.69 -2.88 -17.69
N ASP A 138 -6.44 -3.79 -18.32
CA ASP A 138 -5.85 -4.94 -19.00
C ASP A 138 -5.01 -4.52 -20.23
N GLN A 139 -5.46 -3.50 -20.97
CA GLN A 139 -4.66 -2.90 -22.04
C GLN A 139 -3.44 -2.14 -21.50
N TYR A 140 -3.60 -1.38 -20.41
CA TYR A 140 -2.49 -0.73 -19.72
C TYR A 140 -1.43 -1.76 -19.30
N ARG A 141 -1.87 -2.84 -18.64
CA ARG A 141 -1.01 -3.96 -18.24
C ARG A 141 -0.28 -4.52 -19.45
N GLU A 142 -0.97 -4.80 -20.56
CA GLU A 142 -0.33 -5.36 -21.74
C GLU A 142 0.75 -4.44 -22.32
N MET A 143 0.47 -3.13 -22.42
CA MET A 143 1.42 -2.14 -22.95
C MET A 143 2.67 -1.95 -22.08
N TYR A 144 2.53 -1.99 -20.75
CA TYR A 144 3.62 -1.70 -19.82
C TYR A 144 4.35 -2.96 -19.31
N PHE A 145 3.62 -4.06 -19.15
CA PHE A 145 4.13 -5.29 -18.53
C PHE A 145 4.28 -6.44 -19.51
N GLU A 146 3.71 -6.40 -20.72
CA GLU A 146 3.79 -7.48 -21.73
C GLU A 146 3.47 -8.85 -21.10
N GLY A 147 2.29 -8.96 -20.49
CA GLY A 147 1.84 -10.15 -19.74
C GLY A 147 1.51 -9.85 -18.28
N GLY A 148 1.45 -10.91 -17.46
CA GLY A 148 0.95 -10.82 -16.08
C GLY A 148 -0.58 -10.84 -16.00
N VAL A 149 -1.11 -10.52 -14.83
CA VAL A 149 -2.55 -10.48 -14.54
C VAL A 149 -2.90 -9.09 -13.99
N SER A 150 -4.08 -8.58 -14.31
CA SER A 150 -4.63 -7.37 -13.71
C SER A 150 -6.07 -7.60 -13.28
N SER A 151 -6.52 -6.87 -12.26
CA SER A 151 -7.92 -6.87 -11.81
C SER A 151 -8.28 -5.52 -11.23
N VAL A 152 -9.49 -5.06 -11.51
CA VAL A 152 -10.04 -3.82 -10.94
C VAL A 152 -11.31 -4.15 -10.18
N TYR A 153 -11.42 -3.63 -8.96
CA TYR A 153 -12.61 -3.73 -8.14
C TYR A 153 -13.06 -2.34 -7.69
N LEU A 154 -14.34 -2.03 -7.83
CA LEU A 154 -14.94 -0.78 -7.41
C LEU A 154 -16.01 -1.04 -6.35
N TRP A 155 -16.19 -0.09 -5.42
CA TRP A 155 -17.25 -0.11 -4.42
C TRP A 155 -17.82 1.29 -4.19
N ASP A 156 -19.11 1.34 -3.86
CA ASP A 156 -19.84 2.58 -3.67
C ASP A 156 -19.46 3.28 -2.35
N LEU A 157 -19.48 4.61 -2.35
CA LEU A 157 -19.35 5.46 -1.16
C LEU A 157 -20.56 6.41 -1.08
N ASP A 158 -20.81 7.01 0.08
CA ASP A 158 -21.90 7.99 0.25
C ASP A 158 -21.82 9.17 -0.74
N HIS A 159 -20.59 9.60 -1.05
CA HIS A 159 -20.31 10.77 -1.89
C HIS A 159 -19.32 10.45 -3.02
N GLY A 160 -19.55 9.33 -3.72
CA GLY A 160 -18.78 8.94 -4.90
C GLY A 160 -18.54 7.43 -4.91
N PHE A 161 -17.32 7.03 -5.21
CA PHE A 161 -16.92 5.62 -5.19
C PHE A 161 -15.43 5.50 -4.90
N ALA A 162 -15.00 4.30 -4.54
CA ALA A 162 -13.59 3.96 -4.49
C ALA A 162 -13.31 2.71 -5.31
N GLY A 163 -12.03 2.45 -5.53
CA GLY A 163 -11.61 1.30 -6.29
C GLY A 163 -10.18 0.90 -6.00
N VAL A 164 -9.85 -0.33 -6.35
CA VAL A 164 -8.49 -0.84 -6.36
C VAL A 164 -8.14 -1.34 -7.75
N ILE A 165 -6.95 -0.96 -8.24
CA ILE A 165 -6.35 -1.48 -9.45
C ILE A 165 -5.15 -2.33 -9.03
N LEU A 166 -5.18 -3.60 -9.44
CA LEU A 166 -4.18 -4.59 -9.10
C LEU A 166 -3.45 -5.04 -10.36
N ILE A 167 -2.13 -5.12 -10.30
CA ILE A 167 -1.31 -5.70 -11.38
C ILE A 167 -0.28 -6.63 -10.76
N LYS A 168 -0.19 -7.85 -11.27
CA LYS A 168 0.85 -8.81 -10.87
C LYS A 168 1.61 -9.29 -12.10
N LYS A 169 2.91 -9.09 -12.11
CA LYS A 169 3.82 -9.65 -13.12
C LYS A 169 4.89 -10.50 -12.44
N ALA A 170 4.76 -11.81 -12.60
CA ALA A 170 5.86 -12.73 -12.32
C ALA A 170 6.86 -12.72 -13.50
N GLY A 171 8.15 -12.80 -13.19
CA GLY A 171 9.20 -12.99 -14.19
C GLY A 171 9.04 -14.34 -14.91
N ASP A 172 9.65 -14.44 -16.08
CA ASP A 172 9.62 -15.59 -17.01
C ASP A 172 10.17 -16.92 -16.46
N GLY A 173 10.53 -16.98 -15.18
CA GLY A 173 10.95 -18.20 -14.52
C GLY A 173 12.35 -18.66 -14.91
N SER A 174 13.23 -17.77 -15.40
CA SER A 174 14.64 -18.12 -15.54
C SER A 174 15.16 -18.75 -14.23
N LYS A 175 15.76 -19.95 -14.29
CA LYS A 175 16.19 -20.67 -13.06
C LYS A 175 17.18 -19.86 -12.20
N LYS A 176 17.84 -18.86 -12.79
CA LYS A 176 18.90 -18.07 -12.15
C LYS A 176 18.41 -16.73 -11.62
N ILE A 177 17.33 -16.17 -12.16
CA ILE A 177 16.77 -14.87 -11.77
C ILE A 177 15.26 -15.04 -11.69
N LYS A 178 14.73 -14.97 -10.47
CA LYS A 178 13.30 -14.91 -10.20
C LYS A 178 12.95 -13.48 -9.81
N GLY A 179 11.79 -13.02 -10.25
CA GLY A 179 11.29 -11.70 -9.89
C GLY A 179 9.77 -11.69 -9.86
N CYS A 180 9.20 -10.81 -9.04
CA CYS A 180 7.77 -10.54 -9.00
C CYS A 180 7.57 -9.04 -8.78
N TRP A 181 6.64 -8.48 -9.54
CA TRP A 181 6.12 -7.15 -9.37
C TRP A 181 4.65 -7.23 -9.00
N ASP A 182 4.26 -6.53 -7.94
CA ASP A 182 2.88 -6.39 -7.50
C ASP A 182 2.56 -4.88 -7.37
N SER A 183 1.56 -4.39 -8.10
CA SER A 183 1.01 -3.04 -7.96
C SER A 183 -0.35 -3.08 -7.29
N ILE A 184 -0.56 -2.20 -6.32
CA ILE A 184 -1.82 -2.00 -5.61
C ILE A 184 -2.12 -0.51 -5.60
N HIS A 185 -3.13 -0.09 -6.35
CA HIS A 185 -3.54 1.31 -6.47
C HIS A 185 -4.94 1.47 -5.91
N VAL A 186 -5.05 2.00 -4.70
CA VAL A 186 -6.33 2.32 -4.07
C VAL A 186 -6.68 3.77 -4.40
N VAL A 187 -7.80 3.98 -5.08
CA VAL A 187 -8.30 5.31 -5.45
C VAL A 187 -9.63 5.58 -4.77
N GLU A 188 -9.74 6.74 -4.16
CA GLU A 188 -10.99 7.30 -3.65
C GLU A 188 -11.41 8.45 -4.56
N VAL A 189 -12.66 8.44 -5.00
CA VAL A 189 -13.23 9.44 -5.91
C VAL A 189 -14.41 10.11 -5.20
N GLN A 190 -14.24 11.38 -4.86
CA GLN A 190 -15.31 12.21 -4.30
C GLN A 190 -15.93 13.06 -5.41
N GLU A 191 -17.15 12.73 -5.80
CA GLU A 191 -17.88 13.46 -6.83
C GLU A 191 -18.42 14.78 -6.24
N LYS A 192 -18.12 15.93 -6.87
CA LYS A 192 -18.71 17.21 -6.44
C LYS A 192 -20.18 17.27 -6.86
N THR A 193 -21.00 18.05 -6.15
CA THR A 193 -22.47 18.12 -6.33
C THR A 193 -22.94 18.38 -7.77
N SER A 194 -22.12 19.04 -8.60
CA SER A 194 -22.45 19.33 -10.00
C SER A 194 -22.18 18.16 -10.97
N GLY A 195 -21.47 17.11 -10.53
CA GLY A 195 -21.05 15.97 -11.36
C GLY A 195 -20.00 16.29 -12.43
N ARG A 196 -19.56 17.55 -12.55
CA ARG A 196 -18.62 18.02 -13.60
C ARG A 196 -17.15 17.98 -13.17
N SER A 197 -16.89 17.61 -11.93
CA SER A 197 -15.56 17.52 -11.36
C SER A 197 -15.57 16.57 -10.18
N ALA A 198 -14.45 15.88 -9.96
CA ALA A 198 -14.26 15.02 -8.82
C ALA A 198 -12.87 15.26 -8.21
N HIS A 199 -12.78 15.01 -6.91
CA HIS A 199 -11.53 14.93 -6.19
C HIS A 199 -11.07 13.48 -6.17
N TYR A 200 -9.81 13.25 -6.54
CA TYR A 200 -9.21 11.92 -6.62
C TYR A 200 -8.09 11.83 -5.60
N LYS A 201 -8.12 10.81 -4.76
CA LYS A 201 -7.05 10.47 -3.83
C LYS A 201 -6.54 9.10 -4.16
N LEU A 202 -5.28 9.02 -4.62
CA LEU A 202 -4.63 7.79 -5.04
C LEU A 202 -3.55 7.44 -4.03
N THR A 203 -3.68 6.26 -3.40
CA THR A 203 -2.65 5.61 -2.59
C THR A 203 -2.13 4.41 -3.37
N SER A 204 -0.84 4.40 -3.70
CA SER A 204 -0.22 3.38 -4.53
C SER A 204 0.92 2.71 -3.80
N THR A 205 0.87 1.39 -3.71
CA THR A 205 1.95 0.54 -3.23
C THR A 205 2.46 -0.31 -4.39
N ALA A 206 3.77 -0.31 -4.61
CA ALA A 206 4.41 -1.33 -5.44
C ALA A 206 5.33 -2.20 -4.59
N MET A 207 5.21 -3.51 -4.74
CA MET A 207 6.13 -4.49 -4.17
C MET A 207 6.99 -5.05 -5.28
N LEU A 208 8.29 -5.06 -5.02
CA LEU A 208 9.27 -5.67 -5.91
C LEU A 208 10.01 -6.73 -5.12
N TRP A 209 10.06 -7.93 -5.67
CA TRP A 209 10.91 -8.99 -5.18
C TRP A 209 11.79 -9.52 -6.30
N LEU A 210 13.08 -9.67 -6.02
CA LEU A 210 14.10 -10.16 -6.93
C LEU A 210 15.02 -11.14 -6.19
N GLN A 211 15.19 -12.31 -6.76
CA GLN A 211 16.13 -13.31 -6.29
C GLN A 211 17.05 -13.72 -7.44
N THR A 212 18.35 -13.58 -7.24
CA THR A 212 19.36 -14.11 -8.17
C THR A 212 20.19 -15.18 -7.48
N ASN A 213 20.48 -16.25 -8.20
CA ASN A 213 21.41 -17.30 -7.77
C ASN A 213 22.44 -17.53 -8.88
N LYS A 214 23.64 -16.99 -8.69
CA LYS A 214 24.77 -17.10 -9.64
C LYS A 214 26.03 -17.49 -8.89
N VAL A 215 26.90 -18.26 -9.54
CA VAL A 215 28.15 -18.76 -8.95
C VAL A 215 29.02 -17.63 -8.38
N GLY A 216 29.12 -16.49 -9.07
CA GLY A 216 29.98 -15.38 -8.63
C GLY A 216 29.42 -14.51 -7.50
N SER A 217 28.10 -14.38 -7.39
CA SER A 217 27.44 -13.52 -6.38
C SER A 217 26.79 -14.30 -5.25
N GLY A 218 26.77 -15.64 -5.34
CA GLY A 218 25.93 -16.48 -4.49
C GLY A 218 24.43 -16.21 -4.71
N THR A 219 23.65 -16.45 -3.64
CA THR A 219 22.23 -16.10 -3.59
C THR A 219 22.07 -14.70 -3.05
N MET A 220 21.38 -13.84 -3.81
CA MET A 220 21.06 -12.48 -3.40
C MET A 220 19.55 -12.27 -3.53
N ASN A 221 18.95 -11.78 -2.46
CA ASN A 221 17.54 -11.45 -2.38
C ASN A 221 17.40 -9.95 -2.15
N LEU A 222 16.70 -9.27 -3.04
CA LEU A 222 16.27 -7.90 -2.89
C LEU A 222 14.75 -7.91 -2.86
N GLY A 223 14.15 -7.33 -1.82
CA GLY A 223 12.70 -7.26 -1.75
C GLY A 223 12.24 -6.18 -0.80
N GLY A 224 11.01 -5.75 -0.99
CA GLY A 224 10.39 -4.67 -0.24
C GLY A 224 9.30 -3.99 -1.06
N SER A 225 8.73 -2.94 -0.46
CA SER A 225 7.64 -2.17 -1.05
C SER A 225 7.91 -0.68 -0.96
N LEU A 226 7.24 0.09 -1.81
CA LEU A 226 7.19 1.54 -1.73
C LEU A 226 5.74 1.99 -1.86
N THR A 227 5.27 2.74 -0.88
CA THR A 227 3.95 3.36 -0.88
C THR A 227 4.07 4.86 -1.09
N ARG A 228 3.23 5.42 -1.95
CA ARG A 228 3.10 6.87 -2.18
C ARG A 228 1.63 7.26 -2.29
N GLN A 229 1.34 8.50 -1.96
CA GLN A 229 0.01 9.07 -2.05
C GLN A 229 0.03 10.36 -2.86
N THR A 230 -1.02 10.60 -3.64
CA THR A 230 -1.25 11.86 -4.34
C THR A 230 -2.74 12.18 -4.39
N GLU A 231 -3.05 13.46 -4.46
CA GLU A 231 -4.41 13.96 -4.54
C GLU A 231 -4.51 14.97 -5.69
N SER A 232 -5.63 14.95 -6.41
CA SER A 232 -5.85 15.83 -7.55
C SER A 232 -7.34 16.09 -7.80
N ASP A 233 -7.68 17.32 -8.19
CA ASP A 233 -9.00 17.66 -8.71
C ASP A 233 -8.97 17.60 -10.24
N ALA A 234 -9.92 16.90 -10.84
CA ALA A 234 -10.07 16.87 -12.30
C ALA A 234 -11.52 17.06 -12.73
N SER A 235 -11.71 17.67 -13.91
CA SER A 235 -13.02 17.74 -14.55
C SER A 235 -13.45 16.36 -15.04
N VAL A 236 -14.77 16.15 -15.04
CA VAL A 236 -15.41 14.92 -15.51
C VAL A 236 -16.33 15.28 -16.67
N SER A 237 -16.08 14.67 -17.81
CA SER A 237 -16.85 14.86 -19.05
C SER A 237 -16.73 13.63 -19.94
N ASP A 238 -17.51 13.57 -21.02
CA ASP A 238 -17.42 12.47 -22.00
C ASP A 238 -16.02 12.36 -22.63
N ALA A 239 -15.30 13.49 -22.75
CA ALA A 239 -13.93 13.52 -23.27
C ALA A 239 -12.87 13.17 -22.20
N SER A 240 -13.22 13.26 -20.91
CA SER A 240 -12.33 12.97 -19.79
C SER A 240 -13.09 12.21 -18.70
N PRO A 241 -13.48 10.94 -18.96
CA PRO A 241 -14.24 10.14 -18.01
C PRO A 241 -13.38 9.76 -16.80
N HIS A 242 -14.02 9.28 -15.72
CA HIS A 242 -13.32 8.88 -14.50
C HIS A 242 -12.18 7.90 -14.75
N ILE A 243 -12.39 6.88 -15.59
CA ILE A 243 -11.35 5.88 -15.92
C ILE A 243 -10.10 6.55 -16.53
N ALA A 244 -10.28 7.55 -17.40
CA ALA A 244 -9.15 8.27 -18.00
C ALA A 244 -8.43 9.17 -16.99
N ASN A 245 -9.16 9.77 -16.05
CA ASN A 245 -8.57 10.55 -14.97
C ASN A 245 -7.75 9.65 -14.02
N ILE A 246 -8.33 8.51 -13.61
CA ILE A 246 -7.67 7.53 -12.75
C ILE A 246 -6.46 6.92 -13.47
N GLY A 247 -6.60 6.55 -14.75
CA GLY A 247 -5.52 5.98 -15.56
C GLY A 247 -4.29 6.87 -15.62
N ARG A 248 -4.46 8.18 -15.84
CA ARG A 248 -3.33 9.14 -15.82
C ARG A 248 -2.65 9.21 -14.45
N LEU A 249 -3.42 9.25 -13.37
CA LEU A 249 -2.87 9.28 -12.01
C LEU A 249 -2.08 8.00 -11.70
N VAL A 250 -2.60 6.84 -12.09
CA VAL A 250 -1.93 5.54 -11.91
C VAL A 250 -0.65 5.48 -12.73
N GLU A 251 -0.70 5.88 -14.01
CA GLU A 251 0.46 5.87 -14.91
C GLU A 251 1.61 6.77 -14.41
N ASP A 252 1.30 8.01 -14.02
CA ASP A 252 2.29 8.93 -13.47
C ASP A 252 2.89 8.40 -12.16
N MET A 253 2.05 7.83 -11.29
CA MET A 253 2.48 7.30 -10.01
C MET A 253 3.34 6.04 -10.15
N GLU A 254 2.95 5.08 -10.99
CA GLU A 254 3.76 3.89 -11.27
C GLU A 254 5.11 4.26 -11.86
N ASN A 255 5.16 5.22 -12.80
CA ASN A 255 6.41 5.70 -13.36
C ASN A 255 7.34 6.30 -12.30
N MET A 256 6.79 7.09 -11.38
CA MET A 256 7.52 7.68 -10.26
C MET A 256 8.03 6.61 -9.29
N ILE A 257 7.18 5.65 -8.93
CA ILE A 257 7.52 4.54 -8.05
C ILE A 257 8.60 3.67 -8.66
N ARG A 258 8.48 3.30 -9.95
CA ARG A 258 9.47 2.52 -10.70
C ARG A 258 10.84 3.19 -10.70
N ASN A 259 10.90 4.50 -10.96
CA ASN A 259 12.16 5.26 -10.92
C ASN A 259 12.76 5.27 -9.51
N THR A 260 11.94 5.49 -8.49
CA THR A 260 12.39 5.49 -7.09
C THR A 260 12.91 4.12 -6.66
N LEU A 261 12.21 3.05 -7.01
CA LEU A 261 12.63 1.68 -6.72
C LEU A 261 13.96 1.36 -7.41
N ASN A 262 14.15 1.78 -8.66
CA ASN A 262 15.42 1.58 -9.37
C ASN A 262 16.60 2.24 -8.62
N GLU A 263 16.45 3.50 -8.21
CA GLU A 263 17.47 4.24 -7.46
C GLU A 263 17.78 3.60 -6.09
N ILE A 264 16.75 3.17 -5.36
CA ILE A 264 16.93 2.57 -4.03
C ILE A 264 17.56 1.18 -4.17
N TYR A 265 16.98 0.30 -5.00
CA TYR A 265 17.37 -1.10 -5.08
C TYR A 265 18.74 -1.28 -5.71
N PHE A 266 19.06 -0.54 -6.77
CA PHE A 266 20.30 -0.77 -7.53
C PHE A 266 21.35 0.33 -7.32
N GLY A 267 20.96 1.47 -6.75
CA GLY A 267 21.86 2.52 -6.29
C GLY A 267 22.20 2.36 -4.80
N LYS A 268 21.25 2.70 -3.93
CA LYS A 268 21.52 2.81 -2.47
C LYS A 268 21.99 1.49 -1.85
N THR A 269 21.35 0.35 -2.14
CA THR A 269 21.79 -0.92 -1.55
C THR A 269 23.21 -1.30 -1.98
N LYS A 270 23.56 -1.02 -3.24
CA LYS A 270 24.90 -1.25 -3.79
C LYS A 270 25.93 -0.36 -3.11
N ASP A 271 25.62 0.92 -2.91
CA ASP A 271 26.51 1.86 -2.23
C ASP A 271 26.76 1.45 -0.77
N ILE A 272 25.71 1.00 -0.05
CA ILE A 272 25.84 0.48 1.31
C ILE A 272 26.76 -0.75 1.33
N VAL A 273 26.55 -1.74 0.45
CA VAL A 273 27.38 -2.95 0.38
C VAL A 273 28.85 -2.60 0.08
N ASN A 274 29.09 -1.69 -0.87
CA ASN A 274 30.45 -1.25 -1.21
C ASN A 274 31.09 -0.41 -0.09
N GLY A 275 30.30 0.29 0.72
CA GLY A 275 30.75 1.01 1.90
C GLY A 275 31.20 0.09 3.04
N LEU A 276 30.57 -1.09 3.17
CA LEU A 276 30.96 -2.09 4.16
C LEU A 276 32.27 -2.80 3.79
N ARG A 277 32.50 -3.02 2.48
CA ARG A 277 33.72 -3.67 1.98
C ARG A 277 34.09 -3.14 0.61
N SER A 278 35.05 -2.21 0.58
CA SER A 278 35.62 -1.69 -0.65
C SER A 278 36.77 -2.56 -1.15
N VAL A 279 36.82 -2.79 -2.47
CA VAL A 279 37.99 -3.39 -3.14
C VAL A 279 39.09 -2.33 -3.34
N GLN A 280 38.70 -1.06 -3.46
CA GLN A 280 39.65 0.05 -3.54
C GLN A 280 40.22 0.36 -2.15
N PRO A 281 41.55 0.59 -2.04
CA PRO A 281 42.15 1.06 -0.81
C PRO A 281 41.49 2.34 -0.30
N LEU A 282 41.33 2.44 1.02
CA LEU A 282 40.79 3.63 1.68
C LEU A 282 41.61 4.89 1.39
N SER A 283 42.92 4.75 1.13
CA SER A 283 43.80 5.86 0.73
C SER A 283 43.34 6.51 -0.57
N ASP A 284 42.97 5.70 -1.55
CA ASP A 284 42.65 6.15 -2.89
C ASP A 284 41.27 6.81 -2.91
N GLN A 285 40.33 6.27 -2.12
CA GLN A 285 39.03 6.91 -1.88
C GLN A 285 39.18 8.28 -1.20
N ARG A 286 40.07 8.40 -0.20
CA ARG A 286 40.35 9.69 0.46
C ARG A 286 40.96 10.69 -0.51
N GLN A 287 41.88 10.27 -1.37
CA GLN A 287 42.47 11.14 -2.39
C GLN A 287 41.44 11.58 -3.42
N GLN A 288 40.56 10.69 -3.89
CA GLN A 288 39.47 11.07 -4.80
C GLN A 288 38.47 12.04 -4.15
N ALA A 289 38.14 11.86 -2.88
CA ALA A 289 37.25 12.76 -2.15
C ALA A 289 37.87 14.17 -2.01
N ALA A 290 39.16 14.25 -1.68
CA ALA A 290 39.90 15.51 -1.62
C ALA A 290 39.93 16.20 -3.00
N LEU A 291 40.23 15.45 -4.06
CA LEU A 291 40.24 15.98 -5.43
C LEU A 291 38.86 16.51 -5.85
N ARG A 292 37.76 15.85 -5.47
CA ARG A 292 36.40 16.32 -5.74
C ARG A 292 36.09 17.63 -5.01
N GLN A 293 36.50 17.75 -3.75
CA GLN A 293 36.35 19.01 -3.00
C GLN A 293 37.15 20.14 -3.64
N ASP A 294 38.40 19.87 -4.03
CA ASP A 294 39.25 20.85 -4.70
C ASP A 294 38.65 21.30 -6.04
N LEU A 295 38.10 20.38 -6.83
CA LEU A 295 37.40 20.67 -8.08
C LEU A 295 36.13 21.52 -7.86
N ALA A 296 35.30 21.15 -6.89
CA ALA A 296 34.10 21.90 -6.55
C ALA A 296 34.43 23.33 -6.10
N ALA A 297 35.44 23.48 -5.24
CA ALA A 297 35.93 24.79 -4.81
C ALA A 297 36.51 25.60 -5.98
N ALA A 298 37.24 24.98 -6.90
CA ALA A 298 37.77 25.63 -8.09
C ALA A 298 36.65 26.11 -9.03
N LEU A 299 35.60 25.32 -9.22
CA LEU A 299 34.43 25.69 -10.03
C LEU A 299 33.65 26.86 -9.41
N GLN A 300 33.42 26.84 -8.09
CA GLN A 300 32.78 27.95 -7.39
C GLN A 300 33.58 29.25 -7.48
N ARG A 301 34.91 29.18 -7.31
CA ARG A 301 35.80 30.35 -7.49
C ARG A 301 35.77 30.90 -8.91
N ARG A 302 35.57 30.04 -9.92
CA ARG A 302 35.46 30.44 -11.32
C ARG A 302 34.11 31.09 -11.62
N GLN A 303 33.01 30.63 -11.03
CA GLN A 303 31.71 31.30 -11.14
C GLN A 303 31.71 32.67 -10.46
N ALA A 304 32.28 32.79 -9.26
CA ALA A 304 32.36 34.07 -8.54
C ALA A 304 33.18 35.15 -9.30
N LYS A 305 34.17 34.74 -10.11
CA LYS A 305 34.93 35.63 -11.01
C LYS A 305 34.18 36.01 -12.30
N GLY A 306 33.15 35.26 -12.67
CA GLY A 306 32.32 35.55 -13.86
C GLY A 306 31.27 36.62 -13.62
N ASP A 307 30.75 36.73 -12.38
CA ASP A 307 29.70 37.69 -12.00
C ASP A 307 30.24 39.05 -11.53
N SER A 308 31.57 39.22 -11.48
CA SER A 308 32.25 40.43 -11.03
C SER A 308 32.85 41.26 -12.17
N ASN A 309 32.38 41.04 -13.41
CA ASN A 309 32.82 41.74 -14.62
C ASN A 309 31.65 42.30 -15.42
#